data_AF-A0A5K3FX38-F1
#
_entry.id   AF-A0A5K3FX38-F1
#
_cell.length_a   1.000
_cell.length_b   1.000
_cell.length_c   1.000
_cell.angle_alpha   90.00
_cell.angle_beta   90.00
_cell.angle_gamma   90.00
#
_symmetry.space_group_name_H-M   'P 1'
#
loop_
_entity.id
_entity.type
_entity.pdbx_description
1 polymer ?
#
loop_
_entity_poly.entity_id
_entity_poly.type
_entity_poly.pdbx_seq_one_letter_code
_entity_poly.pdbx_strand_id
1 'polypeptide(L)'
;MSGAVYPMNNDLNELLIQIQKMTLWSNPLHMDAFPAVRRMEAEVVRMCLTMFNGDADSCGTMTSGGTESLMLACLAYRNLAYKQGIKRPEMVIPSSAHAAFDKVQLPIFLFTCYLRFEALDFNIFELTRHHQVKSVVAHINHHTLH
;
A
#
# COMPACT_ATOMS: atom_id res chain seq x y z
N MET A 1 13.15 -20.38 7.30
CA MET A 1 13.45 -18.99 6.87
C MET A 1 12.34 -18.09 7.38
N SER A 2 12.50 -17.46 8.55
CA SER A 2 11.53 -16.48 9.04
C SER A 2 11.63 -15.21 8.19
N GLY A 3 10.52 -14.74 7.62
CA GLY A 3 10.44 -13.52 6.79
C GLY A 3 10.44 -13.74 5.27
N ALA A 4 10.93 -14.88 4.77
CA ALA A 4 10.82 -15.25 3.36
C ALA A 4 9.64 -16.20 3.10
N VAL A 5 9.34 -17.07 4.07
CA VAL A 5 8.19 -17.96 4.05
C VAL A 5 7.41 -17.72 5.33
N TYR A 6 6.16 -17.32 5.18
CA TYR A 6 5.25 -17.17 6.31
C TYR A 6 4.80 -18.56 6.77
N PRO A 7 4.70 -18.83 8.09
CA PRO A 7 4.40 -20.17 8.58
C PRO A 7 3.07 -20.69 8.01
N MET A 8 3.11 -21.81 7.29
CA MET A 8 1.93 -22.52 6.79
C MET A 8 1.84 -23.88 7.46
N ASN A 9 0.65 -24.29 7.90
CA ASN A 9 0.40 -25.68 8.25
C ASN A 9 0.24 -26.53 6.97
N ASN A 10 0.40 -27.85 7.06
CA ASN A 10 0.31 -28.73 5.90
C ASN A 10 -1.10 -28.77 5.27
N ASP A 11 -2.16 -28.75 6.10
CA ASP A 11 -3.56 -28.74 5.64
C ASP A 11 -3.88 -27.49 4.79
N LEU A 12 -3.33 -26.33 5.15
CA LEU A 12 -3.47 -25.08 4.42
C LEU A 12 -2.75 -25.13 3.08
N ASN A 13 -1.55 -25.73 3.03
CA ASN A 13 -0.85 -25.94 1.76
C ASN A 13 -1.65 -26.85 0.83
N GLU A 14 -2.23 -27.93 1.33
CA GLU A 14 -3.10 -28.82 0.54
C GLU A 14 -4.33 -28.08 0.01
N LEU A 15 -4.98 -27.29 0.86
CA LEU A 15 -6.12 -26.45 0.47
C LEU A 15 -5.74 -25.46 -0.65
N LEU A 16 -4.62 -24.74 -0.50
CA LEU A 16 -4.15 -23.78 -1.51
C LEU A 16 -3.86 -24.45 -2.85
N ILE A 17 -3.28 -25.66 -2.86
CA ILE A 17 -3.05 -26.44 -4.08
C ILE A 17 -4.37 -26.80 -4.76
N GLN A 18 -5.40 -27.20 -4.00
CA GLN A 18 -6.71 -27.52 -4.58
C GLN A 18 -7.37 -26.26 -5.16
N ILE A 19 -7.32 -25.14 -4.46
CA ILE A 19 -7.85 -23.86 -4.96
C ILE A 19 -7.15 -23.45 -6.25
N GLN A 20 -5.81 -23.51 -6.28
CA GLN A 20 -5.04 -23.13 -7.45
C GLN A 20 -5.33 -24.02 -8.67
N LYS A 21 -5.61 -25.32 -8.47
CA LYS A 21 -6.07 -26.20 -9.56
C LYS A 21 -7.42 -25.76 -10.12
N MET A 22 -8.35 -25.34 -9.26
CA MET A 22 -9.68 -24.86 -9.68
C MET A 22 -9.62 -23.50 -10.40
N THR A 23 -8.68 -22.62 -10.03
CA THR A 23 -8.59 -21.26 -10.56
C THR A 23 -7.47 -21.06 -11.59
N LEU A 24 -6.80 -22.13 -12.02
CA LEU A 24 -5.57 -22.05 -12.85
C LEU A 24 -5.76 -21.26 -14.15
N TRP A 25 -6.93 -21.39 -14.80
CA TRP A 25 -7.25 -20.70 -16.04
C TRP A 25 -8.05 -19.41 -15.85
N SER A 26 -8.26 -18.98 -14.61
CA SER A 26 -8.96 -17.74 -14.35
C SER A 26 -8.12 -16.53 -14.74
N ASN A 27 -8.77 -15.54 -15.35
CA ASN A 27 -8.17 -14.27 -15.68
C ASN A 27 -9.12 -13.15 -15.24
N PRO A 28 -8.80 -12.38 -14.18
CA PRO A 28 -9.65 -11.31 -13.67
C PRO A 28 -10.02 -10.22 -14.69
N LEU A 29 -9.28 -10.11 -15.81
CA LEU A 29 -9.62 -9.20 -16.91
C LEU A 29 -10.97 -9.54 -17.57
N HIS A 30 -11.36 -10.81 -17.59
CA HIS A 30 -12.60 -11.31 -18.18
C HIS A 30 -13.63 -11.61 -17.10
N MET A 31 -14.16 -10.55 -16.50
CA MET A 31 -15.12 -10.61 -15.39
C MET A 31 -16.46 -11.29 -15.73
N ASP A 32 -16.81 -11.36 -17.01
CA ASP A 32 -17.95 -12.08 -17.56
C ASP A 32 -17.73 -13.60 -17.58
N ALA A 33 -16.51 -14.04 -17.89
CA ALA A 33 -16.14 -15.46 -17.91
C ALA A 33 -15.87 -16.01 -16.49
N PHE A 34 -15.39 -15.19 -15.56
CA PHE A 34 -14.99 -15.61 -14.21
C PHE A 34 -15.66 -14.81 -13.08
N PRO A 35 -17.01 -14.79 -13.00
CA PRO A 35 -17.73 -13.96 -12.02
C PRO A 35 -17.45 -14.38 -10.57
N ALA A 36 -17.16 -15.67 -10.34
CA ALA A 36 -16.82 -16.18 -9.01
C ALA A 36 -15.53 -15.59 -8.45
N VAL A 37 -14.48 -15.46 -9.29
CA VAL A 37 -13.19 -14.89 -8.87
C VAL A 37 -13.33 -13.42 -8.51
N ARG A 38 -14.05 -12.65 -9.35
CA ARG A 38 -14.36 -11.25 -9.05
C ARG A 38 -15.10 -11.08 -7.72
N ARG A 39 -16.07 -11.97 -7.44
CA ARG A 39 -16.80 -11.93 -6.17
C ARG A 39 -15.89 -12.21 -4.98
N MET A 40 -15.02 -13.22 -5.09
CA MET A 40 -14.04 -13.53 -4.05
C MET A 40 -13.09 -12.35 -3.79
N GLU A 41 -12.59 -11.68 -4.83
CA GLU A 41 -11.76 -10.49 -4.69
C GLU A 41 -12.49 -9.36 -3.94
N ALA A 42 -13.75 -9.09 -4.29
CA ALA A 42 -14.56 -8.06 -3.62
C ALA A 42 -14.83 -8.39 -2.14
N GLU A 43 -15.09 -9.67 -1.84
CA GLU A 43 -15.30 -10.14 -0.46
C GLU A 43 -14.01 -10.02 0.36
N VAL A 44 -12.86 -10.40 -0.20
CA VAL A 44 -11.54 -10.24 0.44
C VAL A 44 -11.25 -8.77 0.74
N VAL A 45 -11.48 -7.87 -0.22
CA VAL A 45 -11.34 -6.43 0.00
C VAL A 45 -12.24 -5.96 1.13
N ARG A 46 -13.51 -6.37 1.16
CA ARG A 46 -14.45 -5.95 2.23
C ARG A 46 -14.05 -6.51 3.60
N MET A 47 -13.56 -7.75 3.68
CA MET A 47 -13.01 -8.31 4.92
C MET A 47 -11.82 -7.48 5.42
N CYS A 48 -10.88 -7.14 4.53
CA CYS A 48 -9.74 -6.28 4.87
C CYS A 48 -10.19 -4.90 5.36
N LEU A 49 -11.10 -4.22 4.64
CA LEU A 49 -11.63 -2.93 5.07
C LEU A 49 -12.27 -3.02 6.46
N THR A 50 -13.05 -4.08 6.71
CA THR A 50 -13.69 -4.30 8.02
C THR A 50 -12.64 -4.48 9.12
N MET A 51 -11.56 -5.23 8.88
CA MET A 51 -10.45 -5.39 9.83
C MET A 51 -9.75 -4.06 10.16
N PHE A 52 -9.69 -3.13 9.21
CA PHE A 52 -9.10 -1.79 9.38
C PHE A 52 -10.14 -0.70 9.70
N ASN A 53 -11.32 -1.08 10.21
CA ASN A 53 -12.39 -0.17 10.62
C ASN A 53 -12.90 0.77 9.51
N GLY A 54 -12.87 0.32 8.25
CA GLY A 54 -13.46 1.03 7.11
C GLY A 54 -14.98 1.11 7.20
N ASP A 55 -15.53 2.23 6.74
CA ASP A 55 -16.96 2.52 6.69
C ASP A 55 -17.64 2.01 5.40
N ALA A 56 -18.89 2.43 5.17
CA ALA A 56 -19.64 2.05 3.98
C ALA A 56 -19.04 2.61 2.68
N ASP A 57 -18.46 3.81 2.76
CA ASP A 57 -17.88 4.55 1.62
C ASP A 57 -16.43 4.13 1.32
N SER A 58 -15.79 3.41 2.24
CA SER A 58 -14.46 2.85 2.06
C SER A 58 -14.41 1.84 0.92
N CYS A 59 -13.40 1.97 0.06
CA CYS A 59 -13.16 1.09 -1.08
C CYS A 59 -11.70 0.62 -1.16
N GLY A 60 -11.44 -0.41 -1.95
CA GLY A 60 -10.10 -0.94 -2.17
C GLY A 60 -10.01 -1.81 -3.42
N THR A 61 -8.80 -2.27 -3.72
CA THR A 61 -8.51 -3.19 -4.84
C THR A 61 -7.50 -4.23 -4.39
N MET A 62 -7.55 -5.42 -5.00
CA MET A 62 -6.45 -6.39 -4.89
C MET A 62 -5.27 -5.94 -5.76
N THR A 63 -4.07 -6.28 -5.32
CA THR A 63 -2.79 -5.98 -5.98
C THR A 63 -1.89 -7.21 -5.89
N SER A 64 -0.91 -7.34 -6.78
CA SER A 64 0.04 -8.46 -6.81
C SER A 64 0.93 -8.55 -5.56
N GLY A 65 1.15 -7.45 -4.85
CA GLY A 65 1.90 -7.44 -3.61
C GLY A 65 2.16 -6.03 -3.07
N GLY A 66 2.81 -5.96 -1.91
CA GLY A 66 2.95 -4.71 -1.15
C GLY A 66 3.66 -3.57 -1.89
N THR A 67 4.60 -3.87 -2.79
CA THR A 67 5.25 -2.82 -3.61
C THR A 67 4.24 -2.15 -4.55
N GLU A 68 3.40 -2.94 -5.22
CA GLU A 68 2.37 -2.40 -6.11
C GLU A 68 1.30 -1.63 -5.31
N SER A 69 0.88 -2.15 -4.14
CA SER A 69 -0.07 -1.42 -3.28
C SER A 69 0.45 -0.03 -2.89
N LEU A 70 1.73 0.06 -2.52
CA LEU A 70 2.37 1.34 -2.19
C LEU A 70 2.45 2.27 -3.41
N MET A 71 2.82 1.74 -4.58
CA MET A 71 2.86 2.53 -5.82
C MET A 71 1.48 3.08 -6.20
N LEU A 72 0.43 2.27 -6.14
CA LEU A 72 -0.94 2.69 -6.45
C LEU A 72 -1.47 3.72 -5.43
N ALA A 73 -1.13 3.57 -4.15
CA ALA A 73 -1.48 4.57 -3.14
C ALA A 73 -0.83 5.93 -3.45
N CYS A 74 0.47 5.94 -3.74
CA CYS A 74 1.20 7.14 -4.11
C CYS A 74 0.62 7.78 -5.39
N LEU A 75 0.27 6.98 -6.39
CA LEU A 75 -0.40 7.42 -7.62
C LEU A 75 -1.76 8.06 -7.35
N ALA A 76 -2.57 7.48 -6.48
CA ALA A 76 -3.88 8.03 -6.11
C ALA A 76 -3.72 9.41 -5.44
N TYR A 77 -2.83 9.53 -4.46
CA TYR A 77 -2.56 10.81 -3.77
C TYR A 77 -1.98 11.86 -4.72
N ARG A 78 -1.09 11.49 -5.65
CA ARG A 78 -0.59 12.43 -6.66
C ARG A 78 -1.72 12.96 -7.54
N ASN A 79 -2.56 12.07 -8.06
CA ASN A 79 -3.65 12.47 -8.95
C ASN A 79 -4.66 13.36 -8.22
N LEU A 80 -4.88 13.11 -6.93
CA LEU A 80 -5.66 13.99 -6.07
C LEU A 80 -4.99 15.38 -5.92
N ALA A 81 -3.68 15.43 -5.68
CA ALA A 81 -2.93 16.68 -5.57
C ALA A 81 -3.00 17.51 -6.87
N TYR A 82 -2.88 16.87 -8.03
CA TYR A 82 -3.06 17.54 -9.32
C TYR A 82 -4.48 18.08 -9.50
N LYS A 83 -5.51 17.33 -9.10
CA LYS A 83 -6.90 17.82 -9.11
C LYS A 83 -7.11 19.02 -8.18
N GLN A 84 -6.34 19.12 -7.10
CA GLN A 84 -6.32 20.26 -6.19
C GLN A 84 -5.43 21.43 -6.67
N GLY A 85 -4.78 21.32 -7.83
CA GLY A 85 -3.96 22.38 -8.43
C GLY A 85 -2.48 22.37 -8.01
N ILE A 86 -2.02 21.38 -7.24
CA ILE A 86 -0.62 21.25 -6.83
C ILE A 86 0.21 20.75 -8.03
N LYS A 87 1.00 21.63 -8.65
CA LYS A 87 1.78 21.29 -9.86
C LYS A 87 2.98 20.39 -9.59
N ARG A 88 3.52 20.42 -8.37
CA ARG A 88 4.72 19.67 -7.96
C ARG A 88 4.45 18.99 -6.62
N PRO A 89 3.69 17.88 -6.59
CA PRO A 89 3.35 17.23 -5.34
C PRO A 89 4.60 16.66 -4.66
N GLU A 90 4.62 16.76 -3.34
CA GLU A 90 5.71 16.31 -2.48
C GLU A 90 5.22 15.24 -1.50
N MET A 91 6.09 14.28 -1.20
CA MET A 91 5.80 13.21 -0.25
C MET A 91 6.83 13.21 0.87
N VAL A 92 6.34 13.20 2.10
CA VAL A 92 7.13 13.21 3.33
C VAL A 92 7.10 11.80 3.94
N ILE A 93 8.25 11.13 4.06
CA ILE A 93 8.33 9.77 4.61
C ILE A 93 9.50 9.61 5.60
N PRO A 94 9.40 8.71 6.58
CA PRO A 94 10.49 8.42 7.51
C PRO A 94 11.63 7.63 6.83
N SER A 95 12.85 7.73 7.36
CA SER A 95 14.00 6.99 6.81
C SER A 95 13.84 5.48 6.86
N SER A 96 13.07 4.96 7.82
CA SER A 96 12.75 3.55 7.97
C SER A 96 11.66 3.04 7.00
N ALA A 97 11.08 3.91 6.17
CA ALA A 97 10.06 3.52 5.22
C ALA A 97 10.56 2.47 4.22
N HIS A 98 9.66 1.62 3.74
CA HIS A 98 9.98 0.55 2.81
C HIS A 98 10.62 1.10 1.53
N ALA A 99 11.65 0.44 1.00
CA ALA A 99 12.35 0.84 -0.24
C ALA A 99 11.46 0.87 -1.51
N ALA A 100 10.17 0.50 -1.39
CA ALA A 100 9.21 0.64 -2.46
C ALA A 100 8.89 2.13 -2.74
N PHE A 101 8.97 2.99 -1.72
CA PHE A 101 8.84 4.43 -1.89
C PHE A 101 9.99 5.02 -2.73
N ASP A 102 11.20 4.46 -2.62
CA ASP A 102 12.33 4.86 -3.45
C ASP A 102 12.13 4.43 -4.93
N LYS A 103 11.38 3.34 -5.18
CA LYS A 103 11.00 2.95 -6.55
C LYS A 103 9.95 3.89 -7.17
N VAL A 104 9.02 4.39 -6.35
CA VAL A 104 8.02 5.41 -6.75
C VAL A 104 8.71 6.73 -7.13
N GLN A 105 9.90 7.00 -6.57
CA GLN A 105 10.67 8.20 -6.85
C GLN A 105 11.21 8.26 -8.30
N LEU A 106 11.33 7.11 -8.99
CA LEU A 106 11.89 7.09 -10.32
C LEU A 106 11.05 7.99 -11.27
N PRO A 107 11.69 8.75 -12.18
CA PRO A 107 10.99 9.73 -13.02
C PRO A 107 9.92 9.13 -13.96
N ILE A 108 10.01 7.83 -14.23
CA ILE A 108 8.97 7.05 -14.94
C ILE A 108 7.69 6.91 -14.11
N PHE A 109 7.78 7.07 -12.78
CA PHE A 109 6.81 6.60 -11.79
C PHE A 109 6.40 7.62 -10.73
N LEU A 110 6.46 8.95 -10.92
CA LEU A 110 5.42 9.90 -10.43
C LEU A 110 5.79 11.15 -9.57
N PHE A 111 6.95 11.32 -8.92
CA PHE A 111 7.15 12.47 -7.97
C PHE A 111 8.45 13.27 -8.18
N THR A 112 8.44 14.58 -7.84
CA THR A 112 9.54 15.52 -8.13
C THR A 112 10.40 15.89 -6.91
N CYS A 113 9.90 15.82 -5.67
CA CYS A 113 10.68 16.16 -4.48
C CYS A 113 10.33 15.23 -3.30
N TYR A 114 11.38 14.78 -2.62
CA TYR A 114 11.38 13.76 -1.56
C TYR A 114 12.20 14.27 -0.38
N LEU A 115 11.63 14.25 0.82
CA LEU A 115 12.34 14.58 2.05
C LEU A 115 12.34 13.34 2.94
N ARG A 116 13.49 12.66 3.00
CA ARG A 116 13.74 11.59 3.98
C ARG A 116 14.15 12.23 5.28
N PHE A 117 13.46 11.88 6.37
CA PHE A 117 13.89 12.26 7.71
C PHE A 117 14.65 11.12 8.36
N GLU A 118 15.89 11.36 8.77
CA GLU A 118 16.61 10.44 9.64
C GLU A 118 15.84 10.30 10.96
N ALA A 119 15.32 9.11 11.23
CA ALA A 119 14.93 8.73 12.56
C ALA A 119 16.20 8.66 13.44
N LEU A 120 16.36 9.63 14.34
CA LEU A 120 17.33 9.56 15.43
C LEU A 120 17.10 8.26 16.22
N ASP A 121 18.13 7.40 16.21
CA ASP A 121 18.42 6.22 17.01
C ASP A 121 17.30 5.24 17.43
N PHE A 122 17.56 3.96 17.13
CA PHE A 122 16.73 2.77 17.31
C PHE A 122 16.28 2.41 18.74
N ASN A 123 16.56 3.23 19.77
CA ASN A 123 16.49 2.78 21.17
C ASN A 123 15.29 3.25 22.01
N ILE A 124 14.29 3.95 21.45
CA ILE A 124 13.18 4.46 22.28
C ILE A 124 11.85 4.41 21.50
N PHE A 125 11.08 3.32 21.64
CA PHE A 125 9.87 3.06 20.85
C PHE A 125 8.59 3.77 21.36
N GLU A 126 8.59 4.35 22.58
CA GLU A 126 7.41 5.04 23.13
C GLU A 126 7.47 6.58 23.08
N LEU A 127 8.65 7.21 23.23
CA LEU A 127 8.82 8.68 23.23
C LEU A 127 9.02 9.30 21.84
N THR A 128 9.30 8.49 20.81
CA THR A 128 9.61 8.95 19.44
C THR A 128 8.37 9.33 18.63
N ARG A 129 7.18 8.76 18.90
CA ARG A 129 5.96 9.11 18.15
C ARG A 129 5.63 10.60 18.22
N HIS A 130 5.79 11.24 19.38
CA HIS A 130 5.51 12.67 19.53
C HIS A 130 6.59 13.57 18.90
N HIS A 131 7.86 13.15 18.86
CA HIS A 131 8.95 13.92 18.24
C HIS A 131 8.93 13.80 16.71
N GLN A 132 8.60 12.63 16.18
CA GLN A 132 8.45 12.41 14.74
C GLN A 132 7.31 13.23 14.15
N VAL A 133 6.16 13.34 14.83
CA VAL A 133 5.03 14.16 14.35
C VAL A 133 5.42 15.64 14.25
N LYS A 134 6.18 16.18 15.22
CA LYS A 134 6.66 17.58 15.16
C LYS A 134 7.62 17.81 13.99
N SER A 135 8.53 16.86 13.74
CA SER A 135 9.45 16.92 12.59
C SER A 135 8.70 16.81 11.27
N VAL A 136 7.70 15.94 11.16
CA VAL A 136 6.85 15.81 9.97
C VAL A 136 6.11 17.12 9.71
N VAL A 137 5.43 17.69 10.71
CA VAL A 137 4.67 18.96 10.58
C VAL A 137 5.54 20.11 10.08
N ALA A 138 6.82 20.18 10.47
CA ALA A 138 7.73 21.21 10.00
C ALA A 138 8.05 21.14 8.49
N HIS A 139 7.82 19.99 7.85
CA HIS A 139 8.13 19.75 6.44
C HIS A 139 6.88 19.69 5.56
N ILE A 140 5.70 19.85 6.16
CA ILE A 140 4.46 19.97 5.40
C ILE A 140 4.38 21.38 4.82
N ASN A 141 4.22 21.48 3.50
CA ASN A 141 4.15 22.75 2.77
C ASN A 141 2.97 22.75 1.78
N HIS A 142 2.81 23.84 1.03
CA HIS A 142 1.76 24.01 0.02
C HIS A 142 1.83 23.02 -1.18
N HIS A 143 2.87 22.19 -1.23
CA HIS A 143 3.04 21.11 -2.20
C HIS A 143 2.71 19.73 -1.63
N THR A 144 2.46 19.64 -0.32
CA THR A 144 2.08 18.42 0.37
C THR A 144 0.56 18.32 0.43
N LEU A 145 0.01 17.15 0.09
CA LEU A 145 -1.42 16.91 0.26
C LEU A 145 -1.73 16.70 1.76
N HIS A 146 -2.76 17.37 2.26
CA HIS A 146 -3.25 17.28 3.64
C HIS A 146 -4.54 16.48 3.73
#